data_AF-A0A3D3QA29-F1
#
_entry.id   AF-A0A3D3QA29-F1
#
_cell.length_a   1.000
_cell.length_b   1.000
_cell.length_c   1.000
_cell.angle_alpha   90.00
_cell.angle_beta   90.00
_cell.angle_gamma   90.00
#
_symmetry.space_group_name_H-M   'P 1'
#
loop_
_entity.id
_entity.type
_entity.pdbx_description
1 polymer ?
#
loop_
_entity_poly.entity_id
_entity_poly.type
_entity_poly.pdbx_seq_one_letter_code
_entity_poly.pdbx_strand_id
1 'polypeptide(L)'
;MAQADGCTMCGHCLAGCPNPAGQPLERKAKRATNVSYVPAAMATGNCEIVPDAFATAVLFDAASGADGRAAVRGVRWRDERTGDLQEAEARVVVLAGGSVESPRLWL
;
A
#
# COMPACT_ATOMS: atom_id res chain seq x y z
N MET A 1 -12.59 -15.26 -24.92
CA MET A 1 -12.81 -13.79 -24.82
C MET A 1 -11.46 -13.13 -24.55
N ALA A 2 -10.96 -12.33 -25.50
CA ALA A 2 -9.57 -11.84 -25.49
C ALA A 2 -9.35 -10.52 -24.71
N GLN A 3 -10.41 -9.78 -24.39
CA GLN A 3 -10.33 -8.50 -23.67
C GLN A 3 -11.64 -8.26 -22.92
N ALA A 4 -11.57 -7.73 -21.70
CA ALA A 4 -12.73 -7.23 -20.96
C ALA A 4 -12.56 -5.71 -20.78
N ASP A 5 -13.49 -4.94 -21.33
CA ASP A 5 -13.50 -3.47 -21.21
C ASP A 5 -14.15 -2.98 -19.89
N GLY A 6 -14.57 -3.93 -19.04
CA GLY A 6 -15.19 -3.65 -17.75
C GLY A 6 -15.54 -4.93 -17.00
N CYS A 7 -16.42 -4.79 -16.00
CA CYS A 7 -16.94 -5.92 -15.24
C CYS A 7 -17.62 -6.93 -16.17
N THR A 8 -17.27 -8.22 -16.04
CA THR A 8 -17.87 -9.31 -16.84
C THR A 8 -19.17 -9.85 -16.25
N MET A 9 -19.67 -9.26 -15.16
CA MET A 9 -20.88 -9.68 -14.45
C MET A 9 -20.90 -11.18 -14.07
N CYS A 10 -19.73 -11.76 -13.78
CA CYS A 10 -19.57 -13.18 -13.48
C CYS A 10 -19.96 -13.55 -12.03
N GLY A 11 -20.75 -12.72 -11.36
CA GLY A 11 -21.08 -12.85 -9.95
C GLY A 11 -20.13 -12.06 -9.03
N HIS A 12 -19.83 -12.63 -7.87
CA HIS A 12 -19.24 -11.89 -6.76
C HIS A 12 -17.70 -11.98 -6.73
N CYS A 13 -17.03 -10.88 -6.36
CA CYS A 13 -15.56 -10.70 -6.44
C CYS A 13 -14.85 -10.62 -5.07
N LEU A 14 -15.39 -11.29 -4.04
CA LEU A 14 -14.88 -11.30 -2.65
C LEU A 14 -13.39 -11.67 -2.63
N ALA A 15 -13.05 -12.77 -3.29
CA ALA A 15 -11.69 -13.30 -3.38
C ALA A 15 -10.89 -12.74 -4.59
N GLY A 16 -11.39 -11.67 -5.22
CA GLY A 16 -10.83 -11.14 -6.47
C GLY A 16 -11.64 -11.55 -7.71
N CYS A 17 -11.14 -11.19 -8.89
CA CYS A 17 -11.76 -11.51 -10.17
C CYS A 17 -10.70 -12.09 -11.12
N PRO A 18 -10.78 -13.38 -11.48
CA PRO A 18 -9.80 -14.01 -12.37
C PRO A 18 -10.07 -13.70 -13.85
N ASN A 19 -11.18 -13.04 -14.17
CA ASN A 19 -11.64 -12.85 -15.53
C ASN A 19 -10.97 -11.66 -16.23
N PRO A 20 -10.68 -11.78 -17.55
CA PRO A 20 -10.78 -13.01 -18.33
C PRO A 20 -9.70 -14.02 -17.92
N ALA A 21 -10.09 -15.30 -17.82
CA ALA A 21 -9.18 -16.37 -17.44
C ALA A 21 -7.97 -16.44 -18.40
N GLY A 22 -6.79 -16.74 -17.87
CA GLY A 22 -5.54 -16.85 -18.64
C GLY A 22 -4.96 -15.54 -19.17
N GLN A 23 -5.65 -14.41 -19.05
CA GLN A 23 -5.09 -13.11 -19.41
C GLN A 23 -4.10 -12.59 -18.36
N PRO A 24 -3.12 -11.76 -18.75
CA PRO A 24 -2.19 -11.12 -17.81
C PRO A 24 -2.93 -10.13 -16.90
N LEU A 25 -2.25 -9.71 -15.82
CA LEU A 25 -2.85 -8.95 -14.73
C LEU A 25 -3.51 -7.66 -15.23
N GLU A 26 -2.86 -6.95 -16.15
CA GLU A 26 -3.25 -5.64 -16.69
C GLU A 26 -4.54 -5.71 -17.53
N ARG A 27 -4.91 -6.93 -17.96
CA ARG A 27 -6.11 -7.22 -18.75
C ARG A 27 -7.25 -7.80 -17.91
N LYS A 28 -7.09 -7.91 -16.58
CA LYS A 28 -8.18 -8.36 -15.70
C LYS A 28 -9.30 -7.32 -15.64
N ALA A 29 -10.53 -7.83 -15.63
CA ALA A 29 -11.75 -7.04 -15.63
C ALA A 29 -11.89 -6.17 -14.38
N LYS A 30 -11.52 -6.70 -13.21
CA LYS A 30 -11.51 -5.93 -11.95
C LYS A 30 -10.25 -5.04 -11.91
N ARG A 31 -10.43 -3.76 -12.22
CA ARG A 31 -9.37 -2.73 -12.25
C ARG A 31 -8.98 -2.23 -10.86
N ALA A 32 -8.74 -3.15 -9.92
CA ALA A 32 -8.25 -2.81 -8.59
C ALA A 32 -6.85 -2.14 -8.65
N THR A 33 -6.45 -1.44 -7.59
CA THR A 33 -5.21 -0.65 -7.58
C THR A 33 -3.96 -1.48 -7.88
N ASN A 34 -3.92 -2.74 -7.44
CA ASN A 34 -2.85 -3.69 -7.74
C ASN A 34 -2.78 -4.11 -9.22
N VAL A 35 -3.84 -3.89 -10.00
CA VAL A 35 -3.92 -4.13 -11.44
C VAL A 35 -3.62 -2.86 -12.26
N SER A 36 -3.82 -1.68 -11.66
CA SER A 36 -3.78 -0.39 -12.37
C SER A 36 -2.63 0.51 -11.89
N TYR A 37 -2.85 1.29 -10.83
CA TYR A 37 -1.94 2.35 -10.42
C TYR A 37 -0.65 1.85 -9.79
N VAL A 38 -0.67 0.73 -9.07
CA VAL A 38 0.52 0.17 -8.43
C VAL A 38 1.56 -0.25 -9.48
N PRO A 39 1.24 -1.09 -10.49
CA PRO A 39 2.18 -1.41 -11.56
C PRO A 39 2.68 -0.18 -12.31
N ALA A 40 1.80 0.80 -12.57
CA ALA A 40 2.18 2.04 -13.23
C ALA A 40 3.18 2.86 -12.40
N ALA A 41 3.00 2.92 -11.08
CA ALA A 41 3.94 3.59 -10.17
C ALA A 41 5.30 2.88 -10.13
N MET A 42 5.31 1.54 -10.02
CA MET A 42 6.55 0.75 -10.04
C MET A 42 7.32 0.90 -11.35
N ALA A 43 6.62 0.98 -12.49
CA ALA A 43 7.24 1.17 -13.81
C ALA A 43 8.01 2.49 -13.95
N THR A 44 7.78 3.47 -13.07
CA THR A 44 8.57 4.72 -13.04
C THR A 44 9.99 4.52 -12.54
N GLY A 45 10.29 3.40 -11.85
CA GLY A 45 11.56 3.16 -11.17
C GLY A 45 11.75 3.97 -9.87
N ASN A 46 10.79 4.82 -9.51
CA ASN A 46 10.84 5.67 -8.31
C ASN A 46 9.96 5.14 -7.17
N CYS A 47 9.40 3.94 -7.32
CA CYS A 47 8.48 3.33 -6.35
C CYS A 47 8.86 1.87 -6.13
N GLU A 48 8.98 1.50 -4.86
CA GLU A 48 9.21 0.14 -4.39
C GLU A 48 8.02 -0.30 -3.53
N ILE A 49 7.69 -1.59 -3.60
CA ILE A 49 6.74 -2.23 -2.70
C ILE A 49 7.47 -3.26 -1.88
N VAL A 50 7.32 -3.15 -0.56
CA VAL A 50 7.75 -4.17 0.38
C VAL A 50 6.51 -4.98 0.79
N PRO A 51 6.27 -6.16 0.21
CA PRO A 51 5.18 -7.02 0.64
C PRO A 51 5.47 -7.57 2.04
N ASP A 52 4.42 -8.08 2.71
CA ASP A 52 4.53 -8.66 4.05
C ASP A 52 5.12 -7.71 5.12
N ALA A 53 5.02 -6.39 4.89
CA ALA A 53 5.42 -5.36 5.83
C ALA A 53 4.20 -4.78 6.55
N PHE A 54 4.12 -4.98 7.87
CA PHE A 54 3.06 -4.41 8.70
C PHE A 54 3.55 -3.17 9.45
N ALA A 55 3.05 -1.99 9.09
CA ALA A 55 3.39 -0.74 9.78
C ALA A 55 2.91 -0.79 11.24
N THR A 56 3.83 -0.55 12.18
CA THR A 56 3.56 -0.59 13.62
C THR A 56 3.54 0.79 14.26
N ALA A 57 4.35 1.74 13.78
CA ALA A 57 4.38 3.10 14.30
C ALA A 57 4.90 4.12 13.27
N VAL A 58 4.42 5.37 13.36
CA VAL A 58 5.09 6.53 12.77
C VAL A 58 6.14 7.05 13.74
N LEU A 59 7.34 7.31 13.26
CA LEU A 59 8.46 7.77 14.07
C LEU A 59 8.60 9.28 13.94
N PHE A 60 8.77 9.96 15.07
CA PHE A 60 8.97 11.39 15.13
C PHE A 60 10.25 11.71 15.89
N ASP A 61 10.91 12.78 15.48
CA ASP A 61 11.97 13.39 16.27
C ASP A 61 11.39 14.11 17.49
N ALA A 62 12.24 14.36 18.49
CA ALA A 62 11.84 15.16 19.64
C ALA A 62 11.33 16.54 19.16
N ALA A 63 10.17 16.95 19.70
CA ALA A 63 9.60 18.26 19.39
C ALA A 63 10.64 19.34 19.67
N SER A 64 10.96 20.11 18.63
CA SER A 64 11.94 21.19 18.69
C SER A 64 11.38 22.40 17.95
N GLY A 65 11.28 23.54 18.64
CA GLY A 65 10.68 24.75 18.09
C GLY A 65 9.59 25.35 18.98
N ALA A 66 9.26 26.62 18.71
CA ALA A 66 8.29 27.40 19.50
C ALA A 66 6.83 26.93 19.30
N ASP A 67 6.54 26.16 18.26
CA ASP A 67 5.21 25.58 17.97
C ASP A 67 4.99 24.20 18.60
N GLY A 68 6.03 23.61 19.21
CA GLY A 68 5.97 22.32 19.89
C GLY A 68 5.69 21.12 18.99
N ARG A 69 5.84 21.24 17.66
CA ARG A 69 5.51 20.16 16.73
C ARG A 69 6.70 19.20 16.58
N ALA A 70 6.41 17.91 16.65
CA ALA A 70 7.38 16.86 16.36
C ALA A 70 7.49 16.66 14.84
N ALA A 71 8.72 16.67 14.31
CA ALA A 71 8.97 16.38 12.91
C ALA A 71 8.92 14.88 12.66
N VAL A 72 8.29 14.43 11.56
CA VAL A 72 8.31 13.01 11.19
C VAL A 72 9.73 12.61 10.75
N ARG A 73 10.20 11.47 11.24
CA ARG A 73 11.50 10.87 10.88
C ARG A 73 11.35 9.63 10.02
N GLY A 74 10.25 8.90 10.14
CA GLY A 74 10.06 7.66 9.37
C GLY A 74 8.93 6.78 9.86
N VAL A 75 9.01 5.48 9.56
CA VAL A 75 8.03 4.45 9.94
C VAL A 75 8.77 3.23 10.46
N ARG A 76 8.25 2.65 11.55
CA ARG A 76 8.61 1.29 11.98
C ARG A 76 7.60 0.31 11.43
N TRP A 77 8.09 -0.83 10.94
CA TRP A 77 7.26 -1.91 10.44
C TRP A 77 7.82 -3.26 10.88
N ARG A 78 6.96 -4.28 10.91
CA ARG A 78 7.32 -5.66 11.18
C ARG A 78 7.32 -6.43 9.86
N ASP A 79 8.38 -7.16 9.60
CA ASP A 79 8.39 -8.17 8.53
C ASP A 79 7.56 -9.36 9.02
N GLU A 80 6.42 -9.62 8.40
CA GLU A 80 5.50 -10.70 8.80
C GLU A 80 6.05 -12.10 8.47
N ARG A 81 7.10 -12.20 7.66
CA ARG A 81 7.75 -13.48 7.33
C ARG A 81 8.75 -13.90 8.39
N THR A 82 9.50 -12.93 8.94
CA THR A 82 10.57 -13.19 9.93
C THR A 82 10.14 -12.84 11.36
N GLY A 83 9.23 -11.89 11.52
CA GLY A 83 8.84 -11.31 12.80
C GLY A 83 9.70 -10.11 13.23
N ASP A 84 10.75 -9.78 12.47
CA ASP A 84 11.71 -8.75 12.83
C ASP A 84 11.13 -7.33 12.67
N LEU A 85 11.56 -6.42 13.54
CA LEU A 85 11.24 -5.01 13.43
C LEU A 85 12.27 -4.28 12.58
N GLN A 86 11.78 -3.49 11.64
CA GLN A 86 12.55 -2.69 10.70
C GLN A 86 12.13 -1.22 10.80
N GLU A 87 13.05 -0.30 10.49
CA GLU A 87 12.75 1.13 10.39
C GLU A 87 13.10 1.63 8.99
N ALA A 88 12.22 2.49 8.43
CA ALA A 88 12.46 3.20 7.18
C ALA A 88 12.39 4.70 7.45
N GLU A 89 13.47 5.41 7.18
CA GLU A 89 13.53 6.87 7.34
C GLU A 89 12.88 7.56 6.15
N ALA A 90 12.10 8.60 6.43
CA ALA A 90 11.38 9.35 5.41
C ALA A 90 11.16 10.80 5.84
N ARG A 91 11.32 11.72 4.88
CA ARG A 91 10.99 13.15 5.08
C ARG A 91 9.49 13.40 5.14
N VAL A 92 8.70 12.53 4.52
CA VAL A 92 7.24 12.61 4.44
C VAL A 92 6.70 11.20 4.60
N VAL A 93 5.70 11.05 5.47
CA VAL A 93 4.94 9.81 5.65
C VAL A 93 3.50 10.07 5.25
N VAL A 94 2.97 9.24 4.36
CA VAL A 94 1.57 9.29 3.91
C VAL A 94 0.83 8.08 4.46
N LEU A 95 -0.17 8.32 5.31
CA LEU A 95 -0.99 7.24 5.86
C LEU A 95 -2.06 6.83 4.86
N ALA A 96 -1.99 5.57 4.40
CA ALA A 96 -2.91 4.98 3.45
C ALA A 96 -3.47 3.63 3.94
N GLY A 97 -3.58 3.43 5.26
CA GLY A 97 -4.07 2.21 5.90
C GLY A 97 -5.61 2.08 5.96
N GLY A 98 -6.34 2.95 5.27
CA GLY A 98 -7.79 3.03 5.35
C GLY A 98 -8.30 3.59 6.69
N SER A 99 -9.60 3.47 6.94
CA SER A 99 -10.28 4.09 8.10
C SER A 99 -9.97 3.45 9.44
N VAL A 100 -9.34 2.27 9.46
CA VAL A 100 -9.01 1.53 10.68
C VAL A 100 -7.53 1.71 11.02
N GLU A 101 -6.63 1.42 10.08
CA GLU A 101 -5.20 1.40 10.40
C GLU A 101 -4.58 2.81 10.40
N SER A 102 -5.11 3.75 9.60
CA SER A 102 -4.59 5.13 9.61
C SER A 102 -4.75 5.82 10.98
N PRO A 103 -5.93 5.80 11.63
CA PRO A 103 -6.04 6.36 12.99
C PRO A 103 -5.26 5.54 14.03
N ARG A 104 -5.18 4.19 13.90
CA ARG A 104 -4.34 3.37 14.78
C ARG A 104 -2.86 3.79 14.74
N LEU A 105 -2.34 4.10 13.56
CA LEU A 105 -0.94 4.53 13.38
C LEU A 105 -0.70 5.98 13.81
N TRP A 106 -1.75 6.78 13.92
CA TRP A 106 -1.65 8.19 14.31
C TRP A 106 -1.61 8.39 15.84
N LEU A 107 -2.21 7.48 16.59
CA LEU A 107 -2.26 7.49 18.06
C LEU A 107 -0.99 6.91 18.67
#